data_AF-A0A8J5HHL5-F1
#
_entry.id   AF-A0A8J5HHL5-F1
#
_cell.length_a   1.000
_cell.length_b   1.000
_cell.length_c   1.000
_cell.angle_alpha   90.00
_cell.angle_beta   90.00
_cell.angle_gamma   90.00
#
_symmetry.space_group_name_H-M   'P 1'
#
loop_
_entity.id
_entity.type
_entity.pdbx_description
1 polymer ?
#
loop_
_entity_poly.entity_id
_entity_poly.type
_entity_poly.pdbx_seq_one_letter_code
_entity_poly.pdbx_strand_id
1 'polypeptide(L)'
;MTSLKDYAMRMKEGQNDIYCITDKCKKVVENSSLLDKLKEKGYEVLFMVDAIHEYVVGQLKEFDDKELVSSTKKRLKPDESEMKVWN
;
A
#
# COMPACT_ATOMS: atom_id res chain seq x y z
N MET A 1 -2.71 -3.47 15.52
CA MET A 1 -1.31 -3.20 15.14
C MET A 1 -0.74 -4.51 14.59
N THR A 2 0.07 -4.49 13.54
CA THR A 2 0.63 -5.70 12.87
C THR A 2 2.08 -5.42 12.47
N SER A 3 2.91 -6.45 12.34
CA SER A 3 4.25 -6.31 11.76
C SER A 3 4.22 -6.43 10.23
N LEU A 4 5.30 -6.00 9.55
CA LEU A 4 5.48 -6.23 8.10
C LEU A 4 5.58 -7.72 7.76
N LYS A 5 6.18 -8.52 8.66
CA LYS A 5 6.25 -9.98 8.52
C LYS A 5 4.86 -10.62 8.52
N ASP A 6 4.00 -10.19 9.44
CA ASP A 6 2.64 -10.73 9.53
C ASP A 6 1.79 -10.30 8.34
N TYR A 7 2.00 -9.08 7.82
CA TYR A 7 1.40 -8.64 6.56
C TYR A 7 1.84 -9.53 5.40
N ALA A 8 3.14 -9.78 5.26
CA ALA A 8 3.71 -10.60 4.18
C ALA A 8 3.12 -12.02 4.15
N MET A 9 2.83 -12.60 5.31
CA MET A 9 2.19 -13.92 5.44
C MET A 9 0.73 -13.95 4.99
N ARG A 10 0.06 -12.79 4.92
CA ARG A 10 -1.35 -12.65 4.52
C ARG A 10 -1.53 -12.06 3.12
N MET A 11 -0.44 -11.82 2.39
CA MET A 11 -0.50 -11.31 1.04
C MET A 11 -1.26 -12.28 0.13
N LYS A 12 -2.00 -11.73 -0.83
CA LYS A 12 -2.68 -12.53 -1.84
C LYS A 12 -1.65 -13.20 -2.76
N GLU A 13 -2.03 -14.33 -3.34
CA GLU A 13 -1.26 -14.92 -4.43
C GLU A 13 -1.10 -13.91 -5.58
N GLY A 14 0.12 -13.73 -6.08
CA GLY A 14 0.45 -12.76 -7.13
C GLY A 14 0.66 -11.31 -6.66
N GLN A 15 0.44 -11.01 -5.37
CA GLN A 15 0.76 -9.69 -4.82
C GLN A 15 2.27 -9.56 -4.60
N ASN A 16 2.89 -8.54 -5.19
CA ASN A 16 4.34 -8.30 -5.08
C ASN A 16 4.71 -7.15 -4.14
N ASP A 17 3.74 -6.30 -3.78
CA ASP A 17 3.97 -5.06 -3.05
C ASP A 17 3.23 -5.02 -1.72
N ILE A 18 3.80 -4.29 -0.75
CA ILE A 18 3.16 -3.99 0.53
C ILE A 18 2.45 -2.63 0.42
N TYR A 19 1.12 -2.63 0.45
CA TYR A 19 0.33 -1.42 0.29
C TYR A 19 0.17 -0.67 1.61
N CYS A 20 0.55 0.60 1.60
CA CYS A 20 0.51 1.50 2.75
C CYS A 20 -0.26 2.79 2.42
N ILE A 21 -0.97 3.36 3.39
CA ILE A 21 -1.48 4.73 3.31
C ILE A 21 -0.90 5.51 4.49
N THR A 22 -0.17 6.57 4.17
CA THR A 22 0.43 7.48 5.15
C THR A 22 -0.38 8.76 5.23
N ASP A 23 -0.80 9.16 6.43
CA ASP A 23 -1.38 10.48 6.70
C ASP A 23 -1.14 10.83 8.18
N LYS A 24 -1.33 12.08 8.59
CA LYS A 24 -1.27 12.45 10.03
C LYS A 24 -2.61 12.22 10.73
N CYS A 25 -3.67 11.92 9.99
CA CYS A 25 -5.02 11.74 10.52
C CYS A 25 -5.65 10.42 10.07
N LYS A 26 -5.94 9.54 11.02
CA LYS A 26 -6.59 8.24 10.74
C LYS A 26 -7.92 8.38 10.00
N LYS A 27 -8.73 9.39 10.33
CA LYS A 27 -10.00 9.65 9.66
C LYS A 27 -9.82 9.97 8.17
N VAL A 28 -8.71 10.59 7.79
CA VAL A 28 -8.40 10.89 6.38
C VAL A 28 -8.08 9.60 5.63
N VAL A 29 -7.30 8.70 6.25
CA VAL A 29 -6.99 7.38 5.69
C VAL A 29 -8.24 6.54 5.53
N GLU A 30 -9.12 6.51 6.54
CA GLU A 30 -10.35 5.71 6.54
C GLU A 30 -11.35 6.13 5.46
N ASN A 31 -11.37 7.40 5.07
CA ASN A 31 -12.27 7.94 4.04
C ASN A 31 -11.57 8.11 2.67
N SER A 32 -10.41 7.47 2.48
CA SER A 32 -9.63 7.62 1.24
C SER A 32 -10.20 6.75 0.11
N SER A 33 -10.46 7.35 -1.05
CA SER A 33 -10.85 6.60 -2.26
C SER A 33 -9.76 5.63 -2.75
N LEU A 34 -8.50 5.81 -2.32
CA LEU A 34 -7.42 4.84 -2.58
C LEU A 34 -7.60 3.58 -1.75
N LEU A 35 -8.03 3.73 -0.50
CA LEU A 35 -8.32 2.61 0.39
C LEU A 35 -9.45 1.76 -0.19
N ASP A 36 -10.51 2.41 -0.66
CA ASP A 36 -11.66 1.71 -1.24
C ASP A 36 -11.26 0.88 -2.46
N LYS A 37 -10.49 1.46 -3.40
CA LYS A 37 -9.99 0.73 -4.58
C LYS A 37 -9.11 -0.47 -4.23
N LEU A 38 -8.24 -0.34 -3.23
CA LEU A 38 -7.37 -1.44 -2.79
C LEU A 38 -8.18 -2.54 -2.10
N LYS A 39 -9.18 -2.16 -1.29
CA LYS A 39 -10.11 -3.09 -0.64
C LYS A 39 -11.00 -3.83 -1.64
N GLU A 40 -11.49 -3.16 -2.68
CA GLU A 40 -12.24 -3.79 -3.78
C GLU A 40 -11.41 -4.86 -4.49
N LYS A 41 -10.11 -4.63 -4.61
CA LYS A 41 -9.14 -5.62 -5.13
C LYS A 41 -8.76 -6.68 -4.09
N GLY A 42 -9.24 -6.58 -2.86
CA GLY A 42 -9.02 -7.51 -1.76
C GLY A 42 -7.65 -7.39 -1.09
N TYR A 43 -6.91 -6.29 -1.33
CA TYR A 43 -5.60 -6.08 -0.74
C TYR A 43 -5.71 -5.61 0.72
N GLU A 44 -4.87 -6.16 1.59
CA GLU A 44 -4.64 -5.59 2.92
C GLU A 44 -3.88 -4.25 2.77
N VAL A 45 -4.24 -3.23 3.54
CA VAL A 45 -3.62 -1.90 3.47
C VAL A 45 -3.16 -1.47 4.86
N LEU A 46 -1.87 -1.18 5.01
CA LEU A 46 -1.29 -0.71 6.26
C LEU A 46 -1.55 0.79 6.47
N PHE A 47 -2.10 1.14 7.64
CA PHE A 47 -2.32 2.54 8.01
C PHE A 47 -1.11 3.05 8.77
N MET A 48 -0.46 4.04 8.20
CA MET A 48 0.76 4.63 8.71
C MET A 48 0.49 6.06 9.15
N VAL A 49 -0.17 6.19 10.31
CA VAL A 49 -0.81 7.43 10.78
C VAL A 49 0.05 8.30 11.70
N ASP A 50 1.37 8.25 11.54
CA ASP A 50 2.33 9.01 12.36
C ASP A 50 3.16 9.91 11.44
N ALA A 51 3.52 11.09 11.93
CA ALA A 51 4.34 12.05 11.20
C ALA A 51 5.70 11.47 10.77
N ILE A 52 6.26 10.53 11.53
CA ILE A 52 7.53 9.89 11.17
C ILE A 52 7.38 8.85 10.05
N HIS A 53 6.19 8.27 9.87
CA HIS A 53 6.02 7.15 8.93
C HIS A 53 6.24 7.54 7.47
N GLU A 54 5.92 8.77 7.07
CA GLU A 54 6.18 9.23 5.70
C GLU A 54 7.70 9.17 5.38
N TYR A 55 8.53 9.57 6.34
CA TYR A 55 9.98 9.48 6.23
C TYR A 55 10.46 8.02 6.23
N VAL A 56 9.92 7.19 7.14
CA VAL A 56 10.29 5.78 7.27
C VAL A 56 9.99 5.01 5.98
N VAL A 57 8.81 5.18 5.39
CA VAL A 57 8.44 4.49 4.14
C VAL A 57 9.35 4.92 2.99
N GLY A 58 9.66 6.21 2.89
CA GLY A 58 10.58 6.72 1.87
C GLY A 58 12.00 6.15 1.98
N GLN A 59 12.45 5.83 3.20
CA GLN A 59 13.77 5.27 3.46
C GLN A 59 13.81 3.74 3.35
N LEU A 60 12.80 3.04 3.87
CA LEU A 60 12.78 1.58 3.94
C LEU A 60 12.71 0.98 2.53
N LYS A 61 11.86 1.54 1.65
CA LYS A 61 11.63 1.16 0.24
C LYS A 61 11.15 -0.27 -0.01
N GLU A 62 11.77 -1.26 0.63
CA GLU A 62 11.48 -2.68 0.47
C GLU A 62 11.57 -3.44 1.79
N PHE A 63 10.82 -4.54 1.87
CA PHE A 63 10.90 -5.50 2.96
C PHE A 63 10.70 -6.89 2.37
N ASP A 64 11.65 -7.82 2.61
CA ASP A 64 11.55 -9.20 2.12
C ASP A 64 11.29 -9.26 0.60
N ASP A 65 12.10 -8.53 -0.15
CA ASP A 65 12.04 -8.35 -1.62
C ASP A 65 10.71 -7.77 -2.15
N LYS A 66 9.91 -7.14 -1.29
CA LYS A 66 8.62 -6.51 -1.66
C LYS A 66 8.71 -5.01 -1.48
N GLU A 67 8.35 -4.24 -2.51
CA GLU A 67 8.34 -2.78 -2.39
C GLU A 67 7.22 -2.31 -1.44
N LEU A 68 7.52 -1.30 -0.62
CA LEU A 68 6.50 -0.57 0.13
C LEU A 68 5.91 0.51 -0.77
N VAL A 69 4.64 0.36 -1.12
CA VAL A 69 3.93 1.29 -1.99
C VAL A 69 3.00 2.18 -1.15
N SER A 70 3.29 3.48 -1.09
CA SER A 70 2.44 4.46 -0.41
C SER A 70 1.62 5.34 -1.36
N SER A 71 0.55 5.92 -0.82
CA SER A 71 -0.29 6.94 -1.48
C SER A 71 0.45 8.26 -1.77
N THR A 72 1.55 8.55 -1.09
CA THR A 72 2.29 9.80 -1.18
C THR A 72 3.29 9.76 -2.35
N LYS A 73 2.95 10.53 -3.41
CA LYS A 73 3.78 11.04 -4.52
C LYS A 73 4.02 10.22 -5.79
N LYS A 74 4.01 8.89 -5.82
CA LYS A 74 4.08 8.06 -7.06
C LYS A 74 4.41 6.62 -6.63
N ARG A 75 3.53 5.66 -6.94
CA ARG A 75 3.80 4.23 -7.20
C ARG A 75 2.64 3.27 -6.91
N LEU A 76 1.39 3.73 -6.76
CA LEU A 76 0.28 2.85 -7.12
C LEU A 76 0.22 2.76 -8.65
N LYS A 77 1.08 1.92 -9.24
CA LYS A 77 0.91 1.52 -10.63
C LYS A 77 -0.38 0.70 -10.68
N PRO A 78 -1.26 0.93 -11.67
CA PRO A 78 -2.30 -0.05 -11.95
C PRO A 78 -1.62 -1.39 -12.22
N ASP A 79 -2.18 -2.43 -11.64
CA ASP A 79 -1.82 -3.83 -11.90
C ASP A 79 -1.66 -4.02 -13.42
N GLU A 80 -0.58 -4.65 -13.89
CA GLU A 80 -0.34 -4.82 -15.33
C GLU A 80 -1.49 -5.58 -16.03
N SER A 81 -2.32 -6.30 -15.28
CA SER A 81 -3.57 -6.90 -15.76
C SER A 81 -4.62 -5.88 -16.27
N GLU A 82 -4.49 -4.59 -15.94
CA GLU A 82 -5.36 -3.52 -16.44
C GLU A 82 -4.78 -2.77 -17.67
N MET A 83 -3.60 -3.15 -18.18
CA MET A 83 -3.15 -2.75 -19.53
C MET A 83 -3.90 -3.56 -20.60
N LYS A 84 -5.24 -3.42 -20.66
CA LYS A 84 -5.97 -3.71 -21.89
C LYS A 84 -5.60 -2.64 -22.91
N VAL A 85 -4.69 -3.01 -23.80
CA VAL A 85 -4.40 -2.31 -25.05
C VAL A 85 -5.74 -1.99 -25.73
N TRP A 86 -6.11 -0.71 -25.78
CA TRP A 86 -7.11 -0.23 -26.72
C TRP A 86 -6.51 -0.42 -28.12
N ASN A 87 -6.95 -1.44 -28.83
CA ASN A 87 -6.88 -1.51 -30.29
C ASN A 87 -8.13 -0.86 -30.87
#